data_AF-A0A957QLM4-F1
#
_entry.id   AF-A0A957QLM4-F1
#
_cell.length_a   1.000
_cell.length_b   1.000
_cell.length_c   1.000
_cell.angle_alpha   90.00
_cell.angle_beta   90.00
_cell.angle_gamma   90.00
#
_symmetry.space_group_name_H-M   'P 1'
#
loop_
_entity.id
_entity.type
_entity.pdbx_description
1 polymer ?
#
loop_
_entity_poly.entity_id
_entity_poly.type
_entity_poly.pdbx_seq_one_letter_code
_entity_poly.pdbx_strand_id
1 'polypeptide(L)'
;QNVTSDVWPEFLQISTVEPSPFAAGTVYLAGTRNKANDFQPYLFKSTDFGQSWQQITAGIPDHDFTRVIRADPVREGLLYAGTESTVYVSLDDGASWQVLAGNLPIVPVYDLRVKGDDLIAGTHGRSFWILDDLTPLRQLDEAVLAAPAALFAPRPTLRVRPWLTEDWGGGAAGKNYYAIFADFVGFVEEETPQGTKRRVFLDAGENAPAGALIHYHLAKAPAKPITLTIVDSEGNEVNQFSSKGPDW
;
A
#
# COMPACT_ATOMS: atom_id res chain seq x y z
N GLN A 1 -21.25 24.21 19.02
CA GLN A 1 -21.53 23.28 20.13
C GLN A 1 -20.21 22.63 20.54
N ASN A 2 -20.05 22.20 21.79
CA ASN A 2 -18.84 21.46 22.20
C ASN A 2 -18.95 20.02 21.68
N VAL A 3 -17.91 19.53 21.00
CA VAL A 3 -17.84 18.19 20.39
C VAL A 3 -16.70 17.34 20.98
N THR A 4 -16.04 17.85 22.04
CA THR A 4 -15.04 17.12 22.81
C THR A 4 -15.72 16.01 23.61
N SER A 5 -15.18 14.80 23.55
CA SER A 5 -15.76 13.61 24.19
C SER A 5 -15.09 13.27 25.51
N ASP A 6 -15.87 12.75 26.46
CA ASP A 6 -15.37 12.20 27.73
C ASP A 6 -14.58 10.89 27.54
N VAL A 7 -14.68 10.24 26.37
CA VAL A 7 -13.87 9.05 26.04
C VAL A 7 -12.43 9.42 25.68
N TRP A 8 -12.13 10.70 25.47
CA TRP A 8 -10.78 11.15 25.16
C TRP A 8 -9.99 11.38 26.47
N PRO A 9 -8.79 10.80 26.60
CA PRO A 9 -7.92 11.12 27.72
C PRO A 9 -7.52 12.60 27.70
N GLU A 10 -7.30 13.17 28.90
CA GLU A 10 -6.81 14.55 29.02
C GLU A 10 -5.45 14.73 28.31
N PHE A 11 -5.29 15.88 27.66
CA PHE A 11 -4.11 16.26 26.90
C PHE A 11 -3.80 15.35 25.70
N LEU A 12 -4.81 14.69 25.14
CA LEU A 12 -4.69 14.01 23.85
C LEU A 12 -4.31 15.01 22.76
N GLN A 13 -3.14 14.83 22.14
CA GLN A 13 -2.78 15.60 20.96
C GLN A 13 -3.48 14.99 19.75
N ILE A 14 -4.46 15.70 19.17
CA ILE A 14 -5.05 15.31 17.88
C ILE A 14 -4.06 15.65 16.78
N SER A 15 -3.59 14.63 16.07
CA SER A 15 -2.62 14.75 14.98
C SER A 15 -3.30 14.71 13.60
N THR A 16 -4.50 14.16 13.49
CA THR A 16 -5.23 14.10 12.23
C THR A 16 -6.74 14.18 12.45
N VAL A 17 -7.41 14.91 11.55
CA VAL A 17 -8.86 14.92 11.37
C VAL A 17 -9.14 14.52 9.93
N GLU A 18 -9.83 13.42 9.72
CA GLU A 18 -10.13 12.86 8.39
C GLU A 18 -11.66 12.72 8.21
N PRO A 19 -12.31 13.63 7.48
CA PRO A 19 -13.72 13.46 7.11
C PRO A 19 -13.92 12.25 6.20
N SER A 20 -15.04 11.54 6.34
CA SER A 20 -15.40 10.49 5.37
C SER A 20 -15.71 11.11 4.01
N PRO A 21 -15.22 10.55 2.90
CA PRO A 21 -15.61 10.96 1.55
C PRO A 21 -16.99 10.45 1.13
N PHE A 22 -17.61 9.55 1.90
CA PHE A 22 -18.87 8.88 1.55
C PHE A 22 -20.07 9.32 2.37
N ALA A 23 -19.86 9.71 3.63
CA ALA A 23 -20.94 9.99 4.57
C ALA A 23 -20.74 11.32 5.29
N ALA A 24 -21.68 12.24 5.08
CA ALA A 24 -21.73 13.48 5.85
C ALA A 24 -21.92 13.18 7.35
N GLY A 25 -21.20 13.90 8.20
CA GLY A 25 -21.23 13.66 9.65
C GLY A 25 -20.30 12.56 10.14
N THR A 26 -19.70 11.78 9.23
CA THR A 26 -18.66 10.81 9.58
C THR A 26 -17.27 11.42 9.54
N VAL A 27 -16.51 11.25 10.61
CA VAL A 27 -15.13 11.74 10.76
C VAL A 27 -14.30 10.78 11.60
N TYR A 28 -13.04 10.62 11.20
CA TYR A 28 -12.04 9.83 11.90
C TYR A 28 -10.97 10.75 12.48
N LEU A 29 -10.48 10.43 13.68
CA LEU A 29 -9.39 11.15 14.33
C LEU A 29 -8.25 10.19 14.65
N ALA A 30 -7.02 10.68 14.50
CA ALA A 30 -5.87 10.09 15.16
C ALA A 30 -5.35 11.05 16.23
N GLY A 31 -4.98 10.49 17.37
CA GLY A 31 -4.32 11.21 18.44
C GLY A 31 -3.16 10.44 19.04
N THR A 32 -2.40 11.13 19.88
CA THR A 32 -1.28 10.54 20.64
C THR A 32 -1.09 11.25 21.98
N ARG A 33 -0.57 10.50 22.96
CA ARG A 33 -0.14 10.99 24.27
C ARG A 33 1.30 10.60 24.58
N ASN A 34 2.12 10.34 23.56
CA ASN A 34 3.50 9.90 23.72
C ASN A 34 4.35 10.86 24.60
N LYS A 35 4.09 12.17 24.54
CA LYS A 35 4.75 13.19 25.37
C LYS A 35 4.43 13.08 26.87
N ALA A 36 3.37 12.36 27.22
CA ALA A 36 2.98 12.05 28.59
C ALA A 36 3.39 10.61 29.00
N ASN A 37 4.30 9.97 28.25
CA ASN A 37 4.73 8.58 28.45
C ASN A 37 3.58 7.57 28.33
N ASP A 38 2.62 7.86 27.45
CA ASP A 38 1.50 7.00 27.11
C ASP A 38 1.60 6.63 25.62
N PHE A 39 1.83 5.35 25.36
CA PHE A 39 2.08 4.79 24.02
C PHE A 39 0.90 4.00 23.47
N GLN A 40 -0.28 4.15 24.08
CA GLN A 40 -1.52 3.54 23.59
C GLN A 40 -1.89 4.13 22.22
N PRO A 41 -2.45 3.30 21.30
CA PRO A 41 -3.06 3.81 20.09
C PRO A 41 -4.35 4.57 20.41
N TYR A 42 -4.59 5.66 19.70
CA TYR A 42 -5.77 6.50 19.86
C TYR A 42 -6.32 6.87 18.49
N LEU A 43 -7.27 6.05 18.02
CA LEU A 43 -8.08 6.31 16.83
C LEU A 43 -9.54 6.40 17.25
N PHE A 44 -10.25 7.40 16.74
CA PHE A 44 -11.66 7.60 17.04
C PHE A 44 -12.48 7.80 15.77
N LYS A 45 -13.75 7.43 15.84
CA LYS A 45 -14.74 7.64 14.80
C LYS A 45 -15.98 8.29 15.39
N SER A 46 -16.56 9.24 14.66
CA SER A 46 -17.90 9.75 14.88
C SER A 46 -18.71 9.57 13.59
N THR A 47 -20.02 9.41 13.71
CA THR A 47 -20.98 9.32 12.59
C THR A 47 -22.12 10.33 12.70
N ASP A 48 -22.04 11.23 13.68
CA ASP A 48 -23.10 12.16 14.06
C ASP A 48 -22.59 13.59 14.22
N PHE A 49 -21.64 14.00 13.37
CA PHE A 49 -21.01 15.32 13.37
C PHE A 49 -20.21 15.62 14.65
N GLY A 50 -19.66 14.59 15.31
CA GLY A 50 -18.86 14.71 16.52
C GLY A 50 -19.66 14.79 17.82
N GLN A 51 -20.95 14.45 17.80
CA GLN A 51 -21.77 14.41 19.02
C GLN A 51 -21.42 13.21 19.89
N SER A 52 -21.07 12.08 19.28
CA SER A 52 -20.54 10.90 19.94
C SER A 52 -19.30 10.34 19.23
N TRP A 53 -18.46 9.64 19.99
CA TRP A 53 -17.19 9.11 19.53
C TRP A 53 -16.98 7.67 20.00
N GLN A 54 -16.49 6.83 19.10
CA GLN A 54 -16.10 5.46 19.35
C GLN A 54 -14.61 5.30 19.13
N GLN A 55 -13.91 4.66 20.08
CA GLN A 55 -12.52 4.26 19.88
C GLN A 55 -12.45 3.05 18.92
N ILE A 56 -11.59 3.13 17.92
CA ILE A 56 -11.46 2.16 16.82
C ILE A 56 -10.02 1.68 16.70
N THR A 57 -9.49 1.03 17.74
CA THR A 57 -8.07 0.60 17.82
C THR A 57 -7.88 -0.91 17.93
N ALA A 58 -8.95 -1.70 17.80
CA ALA A 58 -8.87 -3.15 17.92
C ALA A 58 -7.93 -3.74 16.85
N GLY A 59 -6.94 -4.52 17.28
CA GLY A 59 -5.91 -5.09 16.39
C GLY A 59 -4.60 -4.29 16.33
N ILE A 60 -4.57 -3.06 16.86
CA ILE A 60 -3.32 -2.29 17.05
C ILE A 60 -2.78 -2.56 18.46
N PRO A 61 -1.50 -2.95 18.63
CA PRO A 61 -0.92 -3.17 19.94
C PRO A 61 -0.86 -1.90 20.81
N ASP A 62 -1.10 -2.06 22.11
CA ASP A 62 -1.08 -1.03 23.17
C ASP A 62 0.20 -0.19 23.30
N HIS A 63 1.28 -0.58 22.61
CA HIS A 63 2.57 0.10 22.64
C HIS A 63 2.95 0.72 21.29
N ASP A 64 2.05 0.69 20.30
CA ASP A 64 2.26 1.22 18.97
C ASP A 64 1.30 2.38 18.70
N PHE A 65 1.59 3.53 19.33
CA PHE A 65 0.70 4.67 19.26
C PHE A 65 0.54 5.19 17.82
N THR A 66 -0.65 5.71 17.57
CA THR A 66 -1.09 6.16 16.24
C THR A 66 -0.72 7.61 15.98
N ARG A 67 -0.46 7.95 14.72
CA ARG A 67 -0.12 9.31 14.27
C ARG A 67 -1.04 9.85 13.21
N VAL A 68 -1.52 9.01 12.32
CA VAL A 68 -2.32 9.43 11.17
C VAL A 68 -3.36 8.36 10.86
N ILE A 69 -4.52 8.82 10.40
CA ILE A 69 -5.58 7.98 9.83
C ILE A 69 -6.05 8.60 8.52
N ARG A 70 -6.26 7.78 7.48
CA ARG A 70 -6.78 8.20 6.18
C ARG A 70 -7.88 7.26 5.72
N ALA A 71 -8.94 7.81 5.13
CA ALA A 71 -9.95 7.03 4.45
C ALA A 71 -9.58 6.87 2.97
N ASP A 72 -9.84 5.70 2.40
CA ASP A 72 -9.74 5.53 0.95
C ASP A 72 -10.87 6.31 0.26
N PRO A 73 -10.59 7.07 -0.82
CA PRO A 73 -11.61 7.86 -1.51
C PRO A 73 -12.50 7.07 -2.46
N VAL A 74 -12.22 5.76 -2.68
CA VAL A 74 -12.93 4.91 -3.65
C VAL A 74 -13.75 3.82 -2.96
N ARG A 75 -13.24 3.24 -1.88
CA ARG A 75 -13.93 2.20 -1.09
C ARG A 75 -14.32 2.71 0.29
N GLU A 76 -15.63 2.76 0.53
CA GLU A 76 -16.18 3.04 1.86
C GLU A 76 -15.73 1.98 2.88
N GLY A 77 -15.36 2.44 4.07
CA GLY A 77 -14.88 1.60 5.17
C GLY A 77 -13.44 1.08 5.03
N LEU A 78 -12.74 1.37 3.92
CA LEU A 78 -11.31 1.08 3.81
C LEU A 78 -10.49 2.23 4.42
N LEU A 79 -9.78 1.93 5.51
CA LEU A 79 -8.99 2.92 6.25
C LEU A 79 -7.52 2.50 6.37
N TYR A 80 -6.64 3.49 6.49
CA TYR A 80 -5.21 3.29 6.71
C TYR A 80 -4.77 4.08 7.95
N ALA A 81 -3.94 3.48 8.80
CA ALA A 81 -3.38 4.13 9.97
C ALA A 81 -1.86 4.01 10.00
N GLY A 82 -1.16 5.11 10.25
CA GLY A 82 0.28 5.14 10.49
C GLY A 82 0.60 5.21 11.97
N THR A 83 1.55 4.41 12.43
CA THR A 83 1.95 4.28 13.84
C THR A 83 3.45 4.54 14.04
N GLU A 84 4.00 4.22 15.21
CA GLU A 84 5.45 4.26 15.44
C GLU A 84 6.22 3.15 14.74
N SER A 85 5.54 2.07 14.36
CA SER A 85 6.22 0.89 13.83
C SER A 85 5.89 0.59 12.37
N THR A 86 4.70 0.91 11.88
CA THR A 86 4.25 0.48 10.54
C THR A 86 2.98 1.22 10.06
N VAL A 87 2.41 0.72 8.96
CA VAL A 87 1.06 1.05 8.48
C VAL A 87 0.12 -0.12 8.77
N TYR A 88 -1.08 0.19 9.28
CA TYR A 88 -2.19 -0.73 9.42
C TYR A 88 -3.28 -0.40 8.40
N VAL A 89 -4.07 -1.41 8.04
CA VAL A 89 -5.25 -1.29 7.21
C VAL A 89 -6.47 -1.87 7.95
N SER A 90 -7.62 -1.24 7.80
CA SER A 90 -8.92 -1.76 8.22
C SER A 90 -9.80 -1.89 6.99
N LEU A 91 -10.47 -3.04 6.84
CA LEU A 91 -11.42 -3.33 5.75
C LEU A 91 -12.88 -3.13 6.19
N ASP A 92 -13.09 -2.75 7.45
CA ASP A 92 -14.36 -2.79 8.19
C ASP A 92 -14.60 -1.49 8.97
N ASP A 93 -14.17 -0.36 8.39
CA ASP A 93 -14.45 1.00 8.87
C ASP A 93 -13.98 1.28 10.30
N GLY A 94 -12.82 0.70 10.64
CA GLY A 94 -12.11 0.85 11.91
C GLY A 94 -12.49 -0.19 12.96
N ALA A 95 -13.39 -1.14 12.67
CA ALA A 95 -13.77 -2.15 13.65
C ALA A 95 -12.61 -3.09 14.00
N SER A 96 -11.73 -3.41 13.04
CA SER A 96 -10.48 -4.13 13.26
C SER A 96 -9.36 -3.67 12.34
N TRP A 97 -8.12 -3.76 12.84
CA TRP A 97 -6.91 -3.36 12.12
C TRP A 97 -5.95 -4.54 11.97
N GLN A 98 -5.30 -4.62 10.82
CA GLN A 98 -4.23 -5.56 10.54
C GLN A 98 -3.04 -4.84 9.93
N VAL A 99 -1.84 -5.37 10.15
CA VAL A 99 -0.63 -4.81 9.53
C VAL A 99 -0.77 -4.86 8.02
N LEU A 100 -0.56 -3.73 7.36
CA LEU A 100 -0.45 -3.68 5.91
C LEU A 100 0.93 -4.21 5.53
N ALA A 101 1.01 -5.53 5.40
CA ALA A 101 2.25 -6.24 5.12
C ALA A 101 2.86 -5.81 3.77
N GLY A 102 4.18 -5.85 3.70
CA GLY A 102 4.96 -5.47 2.52
C GLY A 102 6.44 -5.49 2.86
N ASN A 103 7.23 -4.72 2.13
CA ASN A 103 8.65 -4.53 2.39
C ASN A 103 8.94 -3.26 3.22
N LEU A 104 7.91 -2.61 3.77
CA LEU A 104 8.08 -1.48 4.67
C LEU A 104 8.77 -1.99 5.96
N PRO A 105 9.97 -1.50 6.28
CA PRO A 105 10.66 -1.87 7.50
C PRO A 105 9.99 -1.22 8.71
N ILE A 106 10.30 -1.70 9.91
CA ILE A 106 9.83 -1.06 11.14
C ILE A 106 10.31 0.40 11.17
N VAL A 107 9.38 1.35 11.09
CA VAL A 107 9.65 2.79 11.04
C VAL A 107 8.41 3.59 11.46
N PRO A 108 8.58 4.73 12.14
CA PRO A 108 7.46 5.62 12.41
C PRO A 108 6.89 6.23 11.13
N VAL A 109 5.57 6.17 10.99
CA VAL A 109 4.81 6.73 9.87
C VAL A 109 4.05 7.95 10.36
N TYR A 110 4.51 9.13 9.96
CA TYR A 110 4.00 10.41 10.46
C TYR A 110 2.83 10.92 9.64
N ASP A 111 2.79 10.59 8.36
CA ASP A 111 1.68 10.96 7.48
C ASP A 111 1.44 9.89 6.41
N LEU A 112 0.19 9.83 5.95
CA LEU A 112 -0.27 8.97 4.87
C LEU A 112 -1.06 9.83 3.88
N ARG A 113 -0.97 9.51 2.59
CA ARG A 113 -1.79 10.14 1.55
C ARG A 113 -2.15 9.15 0.47
N VAL A 114 -3.46 9.00 0.22
CA VAL A 114 -3.93 8.32 -1.00
C VAL A 114 -3.85 9.31 -2.17
N LYS A 115 -3.17 8.90 -3.24
CA LYS A 115 -3.05 9.67 -4.48
C LYS A 115 -3.38 8.76 -5.66
N GLY A 116 -4.58 8.90 -6.20
CA GLY A 116 -5.07 7.98 -7.22
C GLY A 116 -5.22 6.58 -6.64
N ASP A 117 -4.46 5.64 -7.19
CA ASP A 117 -4.44 4.25 -6.73
C ASP A 117 -3.22 3.95 -5.85
N ASP A 118 -2.42 4.92 -5.45
CA ASP A 118 -1.21 4.66 -4.65
C ASP A 118 -1.35 5.21 -3.22
N LEU A 119 -0.75 4.53 -2.25
CA LEU A 119 -0.63 5.00 -0.86
C LEU A 119 0.79 5.48 -0.58
N ILE A 120 0.92 6.76 -0.29
CA ILE A 120 2.18 7.41 0.04
C ILE A 120 2.31 7.46 1.56
N ALA A 121 3.42 6.98 2.10
CA ALA A 121 3.75 7.04 3.52
C ALA A 121 4.96 7.94 3.78
N GLY A 122 4.76 9.02 4.54
CA GLY A 122 5.82 9.87 5.04
C GLY A 122 6.41 9.30 6.33
N THR A 123 7.63 8.79 6.26
CA THR A 123 8.29 8.14 7.41
C THR A 123 9.21 9.09 8.17
N HIS A 124 9.49 8.79 9.42
CA HIS A 124 10.52 9.48 10.18
C HIS A 124 11.90 8.82 9.97
N GLY A 125 12.74 9.47 9.15
CA GLY A 125 14.14 9.07 8.95
C GLY A 125 14.39 8.06 7.82
N ARG A 126 13.38 7.69 7.03
CA ARG A 126 13.51 6.76 5.88
C ARG A 126 12.80 7.25 4.60
N SER A 127 12.75 8.57 4.40
CA SER A 127 12.09 9.23 3.26
C SER A 127 10.58 8.95 3.19
N PHE A 128 9.97 9.10 2.02
CA PHE A 128 8.63 8.61 1.74
C PHE A 128 8.69 7.23 1.06
N TRP A 129 7.65 6.43 1.29
CA TRP A 129 7.42 5.14 0.66
C TRP A 129 6.13 5.19 -0.14
N ILE A 130 6.04 4.44 -1.22
CA ILE A 130 4.84 4.33 -2.04
C ILE A 130 4.48 2.85 -2.11
N LEU A 131 3.29 2.50 -1.62
CA LEU A 131 2.64 1.26 -1.99
C LEU A 131 1.88 1.54 -3.29
N ASP A 132 2.45 1.06 -4.39
CA ASP A 132 1.81 1.14 -5.68
C ASP A 132 0.56 0.24 -5.69
N ASP A 133 -0.51 0.77 -6.26
CA ASP A 133 -1.72 0.01 -6.60
C ASP A 133 -2.51 -0.59 -5.41
N LEU A 134 -3.40 0.22 -4.86
CA LEU A 134 -4.42 -0.10 -3.86
C LEU A 134 -5.62 -0.86 -4.45
N THR A 135 -5.70 -1.04 -5.78
CA THR A 135 -6.89 -1.68 -6.39
C THR A 135 -7.15 -3.10 -5.89
N PRO A 136 -6.16 -3.94 -5.54
CA PRO A 136 -6.43 -5.23 -4.91
C PRO A 136 -7.07 -5.06 -3.53
N LEU A 137 -6.56 -4.14 -2.70
CA LEU A 137 -7.14 -3.86 -1.38
C LEU A 137 -8.59 -3.36 -1.48
N ARG A 138 -8.92 -2.59 -2.50
CA ARG A 138 -10.30 -2.13 -2.75
C ARG A 138 -11.25 -3.24 -3.19
N GLN A 139 -10.71 -4.35 -3.71
CA GLN A 139 -11.48 -5.52 -4.15
C GLN A 139 -11.54 -6.62 -3.09
N LEU A 140 -10.78 -6.54 -2.00
CA LEU A 140 -10.77 -7.56 -0.94
C LEU A 140 -12.06 -7.54 -0.12
N ASP A 141 -12.84 -8.60 -0.15
CA ASP A 141 -13.95 -8.83 0.76
C ASP A 141 -13.90 -10.23 1.38
N GLU A 142 -14.86 -10.54 2.24
CA GLU A 142 -14.95 -11.86 2.88
C GLU A 142 -15.07 -12.99 1.86
N ALA A 143 -15.73 -12.76 0.72
CA ALA A 143 -15.90 -13.76 -0.32
C ALA A 143 -14.57 -14.05 -1.06
N VAL A 144 -13.80 -13.01 -1.37
CA VAL A 144 -12.47 -13.12 -1.97
C VAL A 144 -11.50 -13.84 -1.03
N LEU A 145 -11.52 -13.53 0.26
CA LEU A 145 -10.67 -14.18 1.27
C LEU A 145 -11.08 -15.64 1.54
N ALA A 146 -12.36 -15.97 1.38
CA ALA A 146 -12.86 -17.34 1.53
C ALA A 146 -12.64 -18.20 0.28
N ALA A 147 -12.45 -17.59 -0.88
CA ALA A 147 -12.23 -18.30 -2.14
C ALA A 147 -10.88 -19.03 -2.14
N PRO A 148 -10.78 -20.25 -2.69
CA PRO A 148 -9.50 -20.96 -2.81
C PRO A 148 -8.44 -20.16 -3.57
N ALA A 149 -8.89 -19.43 -4.59
CA ALA A 149 -8.10 -18.50 -5.38
C ALA A 149 -9.00 -17.37 -5.90
N ALA A 150 -8.44 -16.18 -6.05
CA ALA A 150 -9.11 -15.04 -6.67
C ALA A 150 -8.12 -14.26 -7.55
N LEU A 151 -8.59 -13.82 -8.72
CA LEU A 151 -7.88 -12.86 -9.56
C LEU A 151 -8.49 -11.48 -9.33
N PHE A 152 -7.64 -10.49 -9.13
CA PHE A 152 -8.09 -9.11 -9.02
C PHE A 152 -8.16 -8.48 -10.42
N ALA A 153 -9.19 -7.66 -10.65
CA ALA A 153 -9.25 -6.85 -11.84
C ALA A 153 -8.03 -5.90 -11.85
N PRO A 154 -7.19 -5.94 -12.91
CA PRO A 154 -6.06 -5.03 -13.02
C PRO A 154 -6.52 -3.58 -13.09
N ARG A 155 -5.75 -2.65 -12.50
CA ARG A 155 -5.98 -1.22 -12.71
C ARG A 155 -5.82 -0.86 -14.20
N PRO A 156 -6.51 0.18 -14.69
CA PRO A 156 -6.24 0.72 -16.02
C PRO A 156 -4.77 1.11 -16.16
N THR A 157 -4.01 0.38 -16.99
CA THR A 157 -2.60 0.67 -17.23
C THR A 157 -2.39 1.27 -18.61
N LEU A 158 -1.65 2.38 -18.65
CA LEU A 158 -1.19 2.98 -19.89
C LEU A 158 0.06 2.25 -20.39
N ARG A 159 -0.01 1.72 -21.61
CA ARG A 159 1.18 1.26 -22.32
C ARG A 159 1.89 2.48 -22.91
N VAL A 160 2.93 2.93 -22.21
CA VAL A 160 3.83 3.97 -22.73
C VAL A 160 4.85 3.31 -23.66
N ARG A 161 5.16 3.96 -24.79
CA ARG A 161 6.29 3.50 -25.63
C ARG A 161 7.59 3.77 -24.86
N PRO A 162 8.57 2.85 -24.90
CA PRO A 162 9.86 3.07 -24.26
C PRO A 162 10.43 4.43 -24.66
N TRP A 163 11.03 5.14 -23.71
CA TRP A 163 11.63 6.44 -24.00
C TRP A 163 12.76 6.25 -25.03
N LEU A 164 12.98 7.26 -25.89
CA LEU A 164 14.02 7.20 -26.95
C LEU A 164 15.41 6.80 -26.40
N THR A 165 15.67 7.06 -25.13
CA THR A 165 16.94 6.80 -24.43
C THR A 165 16.88 5.67 -23.41
N GLU A 166 15.74 4.98 -23.24
CA GLU A 166 15.62 3.89 -22.26
C GLU A 166 16.57 2.74 -22.61
N ASP A 167 16.80 2.48 -23.89
CA ASP A 167 17.78 1.49 -24.36
C ASP A 167 19.20 2.06 -24.56
N TRP A 168 19.45 3.33 -24.21
CA TRP A 168 20.78 3.95 -24.37
C TRP A 168 21.63 3.74 -23.12
N GLY A 169 22.75 3.03 -23.28
CA GLY A 169 23.68 2.70 -22.20
C GLY A 169 23.39 1.34 -21.56
N GLY A 170 24.45 0.68 -21.07
CA GLY A 170 24.40 -0.70 -20.58
C GLY A 170 25.36 -1.62 -21.33
N GLY A 171 25.32 -2.92 -21.01
CA GLY A 171 26.16 -3.95 -21.64
C GLY A 171 27.61 -4.03 -21.15
N ALA A 172 28.11 -3.04 -20.40
CA ALA A 172 29.39 -3.17 -19.70
C ALA A 172 29.21 -3.92 -18.37
N ALA A 173 30.17 -4.77 -18.03
CA ALA A 173 30.21 -5.41 -16.72
C ALA A 173 30.38 -4.35 -15.61
N GLY A 174 29.59 -4.46 -14.53
CA GLY A 174 29.65 -3.55 -13.39
C GLY A 174 28.73 -2.33 -13.52
N LYS A 175 29.19 -1.18 -12.99
CA LYS A 175 28.39 0.05 -12.91
C LYS A 175 28.32 0.77 -14.25
N ASN A 176 27.11 0.99 -14.73
CA ASN A 176 26.76 1.75 -15.91
C ASN A 176 26.08 3.07 -15.49
N TYR A 177 26.00 4.02 -16.43
CA TYR A 177 25.32 5.30 -16.23
C TYR A 177 24.49 5.64 -17.47
N TYR A 178 23.32 6.26 -17.29
CA TYR A 178 22.62 6.92 -18.38
C TYR A 178 21.99 8.23 -17.92
N ALA A 179 21.77 9.14 -18.88
CA ALA A 179 21.20 10.45 -18.60
C ALA A 179 19.66 10.39 -18.62
N ILE A 180 19.04 10.85 -17.54
CA ILE A 180 17.61 11.17 -17.49
C ILE A 180 17.49 12.69 -17.45
N PHE A 181 17.22 13.31 -18.60
CA PHE A 181 17.22 14.77 -18.75
C PHE A 181 18.53 15.41 -18.24
N ALA A 182 18.47 16.21 -17.17
CA ALA A 182 19.59 16.93 -16.59
C ALA A 182 20.34 16.15 -15.50
N ASP A 183 19.94 14.90 -15.23
CA ASP A 183 20.51 14.06 -14.19
C ASP A 183 21.14 12.78 -14.76
N PHE A 184 22.08 12.20 -14.02
CA PHE A 184 22.74 10.95 -14.36
C PHE A 184 22.47 9.92 -13.27
N VAL A 185 21.93 8.78 -13.66
CA VAL A 185 21.64 7.68 -12.74
C VAL A 185 22.62 6.54 -12.94
N GLY A 186 23.13 6.00 -11.83
CA GLY A 186 23.97 4.82 -11.81
C GLY A 186 23.14 3.54 -11.72
N PHE A 187 23.49 2.53 -12.51
CA PHE A 187 22.83 1.22 -12.46
C PHE A 187 23.80 0.06 -12.67
N VAL A 188 23.42 -1.14 -12.27
CA VAL A 188 24.05 -2.40 -12.68
C VAL A 188 23.07 -3.25 -13.48
N GLU A 189 23.57 -4.14 -14.33
CA GLU A 189 22.77 -5.16 -15.00
C GLU A 189 22.90 -6.48 -14.26
N GLU A 190 21.76 -7.05 -13.86
CA GLU A 190 21.66 -8.38 -13.28
C GLU A 190 20.90 -9.30 -14.23
N GLU A 191 21.36 -10.54 -14.35
CA GLU A 191 20.67 -11.57 -15.13
C GLU A 191 19.67 -12.29 -14.21
N THR A 192 18.40 -12.23 -14.59
CA THR A 192 17.33 -12.93 -13.87
C THR A 192 17.45 -14.44 -14.08
N PRO A 193 16.89 -15.28 -13.18
CA PRO A 193 16.83 -16.73 -13.38
C PRO A 193 16.20 -17.16 -14.71
N GLN A 194 15.41 -16.30 -15.34
CA GLN A 194 14.78 -16.49 -16.64
C GLN A 194 15.66 -16.05 -17.82
N GLY A 195 16.95 -15.72 -17.60
CA GLY A 195 17.88 -15.27 -18.64
C GLY A 195 17.60 -13.86 -19.18
N THR A 196 16.70 -13.12 -18.55
CA THR A 196 16.40 -11.73 -18.92
C THR A 196 17.28 -10.79 -18.12
N LYS A 197 17.87 -9.77 -18.73
CA LYS A 197 18.61 -8.73 -18.01
C LYS A 197 17.67 -7.73 -17.35
N ARG A 198 17.91 -7.41 -16.08
CA ARG A 198 17.24 -6.34 -15.34
C ARG A 198 18.25 -5.29 -14.91
N ARG A 199 17.89 -4.01 -15.06
CA ARG A 199 18.68 -2.91 -14.53
C ARG A 199 18.30 -2.67 -13.06
N VAL A 200 19.30 -2.56 -12.20
CA VAL A 200 19.12 -2.21 -10.80
C VAL A 200 19.77 -0.85 -10.56
N PHE A 201 18.93 0.15 -10.26
CA PHE A 201 19.37 1.51 -9.97
C PHE A 201 20.05 1.58 -8.59
N LEU A 202 21.15 2.31 -8.52
CA LEU A 202 21.95 2.43 -7.30
C LEU A 202 21.62 3.70 -6.51
N ASP A 203 21.14 4.73 -7.20
CA ASP A 203 20.93 6.08 -6.67
C ASP A 203 19.58 6.69 -7.11
N ALA A 204 18.69 5.87 -7.67
CA ALA A 204 17.34 6.27 -8.08
C ALA A 204 16.31 5.21 -7.66
N GLY A 205 15.05 5.65 -7.54
CA GLY A 205 13.92 4.74 -7.39
C GLY A 205 13.71 3.91 -8.66
N GLU A 206 13.11 2.74 -8.49
CA GLU A 206 12.69 1.90 -9.62
C GLU A 206 11.26 2.31 -10.01
N ASN A 207 11.01 2.51 -11.30
CA ASN A 207 9.65 2.71 -11.79
C ASN A 207 8.86 1.39 -11.66
N ALA A 208 7.53 1.51 -11.50
CA ALA A 208 6.67 0.34 -11.54
C ALA A 208 6.89 -0.49 -12.84
N PRO A 209 6.72 -1.82 -12.79
CA PRO A 209 6.92 -2.67 -13.96
C PRO A 209 6.10 -2.21 -15.16
N ALA A 210 6.67 -2.29 -16.36
CA ALA A 210 5.95 -1.99 -17.58
C ALA A 210 4.82 -3.00 -17.82
N GLY A 211 3.65 -2.50 -18.23
CA GLY A 211 2.49 -3.34 -18.56
C GLY A 211 1.48 -3.47 -17.41
N ALA A 212 0.51 -4.38 -17.59
CA ALA A 212 -0.52 -4.62 -16.60
C ALA A 212 0.01 -5.50 -15.47
N LEU A 213 -0.19 -5.07 -14.23
CA LEU A 213 0.06 -5.90 -13.05
C LEU A 213 -1.16 -6.77 -12.80
N ILE A 214 -0.94 -8.08 -12.67
CA ILE A 214 -1.99 -9.04 -12.33
C ILE A 214 -1.73 -9.49 -10.91
N HIS A 215 -2.65 -9.12 -10.02
CA HIS A 215 -2.63 -9.56 -8.63
C HIS A 215 -3.56 -10.76 -8.47
N TYR A 216 -3.21 -11.64 -7.54
CA TYR A 216 -4.03 -12.78 -7.19
C TYR A 216 -3.93 -13.11 -5.70
N HIS A 217 -4.98 -13.72 -5.17
CA HIS A 217 -5.01 -14.27 -3.82
C HIS A 217 -5.11 -15.79 -3.90
N LEU A 218 -4.38 -16.48 -3.03
CA LEU A 218 -4.54 -17.91 -2.79
C LEU A 218 -4.76 -18.09 -1.29
N ALA A 219 -5.86 -18.76 -0.90
CA ALA A 219 -6.17 -18.98 0.51
C ALA A 219 -5.12 -19.86 1.22
N LYS A 220 -4.38 -20.67 0.44
CA LYS A 220 -3.30 -21.54 0.93
C LYS A 220 -2.16 -21.59 -0.07
N ALA A 221 -0.95 -21.79 0.44
CA ALA A 221 0.21 -22.08 -0.40
C ALA A 221 -0.08 -23.29 -1.31
N PRO A 222 0.15 -23.19 -2.62
CA PRO A 222 -0.18 -24.27 -3.54
C PRO A 222 0.81 -25.43 -3.40
N ALA A 223 0.30 -26.66 -3.32
CA ALA A 223 1.13 -27.87 -3.23
C ALA A 223 1.72 -28.31 -4.58
N LYS A 224 1.19 -27.77 -5.69
CA LYS A 224 1.61 -28.02 -7.06
C LYS A 224 1.82 -26.69 -7.77
N PRO A 225 2.58 -26.65 -8.87
CA PRO A 225 2.68 -25.45 -9.69
C PRO A 225 1.31 -24.91 -10.10
N ILE A 226 1.17 -23.60 -10.07
CA ILE A 226 -0.02 -22.88 -10.55
C ILE A 226 0.26 -22.31 -11.93
N THR A 227 -0.81 -22.15 -12.70
CA THR A 227 -0.73 -21.62 -14.06
C THR A 227 -1.71 -20.46 -14.21
N LEU A 228 -1.24 -19.35 -14.76
CA LEU A 228 -2.04 -18.20 -15.15
C LEU A 228 -2.08 -18.16 -16.67
N THR A 229 -3.27 -18.33 -17.25
CA THR A 229 -3.47 -18.27 -18.71
C THR A 229 -4.18 -16.97 -19.06
N ILE A 230 -3.61 -16.22 -20.00
CA ILE A 230 -4.21 -15.02 -20.58
C ILE A 230 -4.86 -15.43 -21.89
N VAL A 231 -6.15 -15.14 -22.03
CA VAL A 231 -6.94 -15.43 -23.24
C VAL A 231 -7.43 -14.15 -23.91
N ASP A 232 -7.67 -14.20 -25.21
CA ASP A 232 -8.33 -13.12 -25.95
C ASP A 232 -9.85 -13.14 -25.74
N SER A 233 -10.56 -12.22 -26.39
CA SER A 233 -12.04 -12.13 -26.32
C SER A 233 -12.77 -13.33 -26.94
N GLU A 234 -12.09 -14.14 -27.74
CA GLU A 234 -12.63 -15.36 -28.36
C GLU A 234 -12.31 -16.61 -27.52
N GLY A 235 -11.52 -16.47 -26.45
CA GLY A 235 -11.09 -17.55 -25.57
C GLY A 235 -9.81 -18.25 -26.03
N ASN A 236 -9.12 -17.75 -27.06
CA ASN A 236 -7.85 -18.31 -27.50
C ASN A 236 -6.72 -17.91 -26.54
N GLU A 237 -5.80 -18.83 -26.26
CA GLU A 237 -4.64 -18.55 -25.42
C GLU A 237 -3.68 -17.55 -26.09
N VAL A 238 -3.42 -16.45 -25.39
CA VAL A 238 -2.48 -15.40 -25.79
C VAL A 238 -1.12 -15.61 -25.11
N ASN A 239 -1.14 -16.00 -23.83
CA ASN A 239 0.07 -16.25 -23.06
C ASN A 239 -0.21 -17.12 -21.83
N GLN A 240 0.82 -17.75 -21.29
CA GLN A 240 0.72 -18.58 -20.09
C GLN A 240 1.96 -18.42 -19.20
N PHE A 241 1.71 -18.29 -17.90
CA PHE A 241 2.75 -18.22 -16.87
C PHE A 241 2.59 -19.39 -15.91
N SER A 242 3.70 -20.03 -15.56
CA SER A 242 3.73 -21.11 -14.58
C SER A 242 4.59 -20.73 -13.39
N SER A 243 4.18 -21.11 -12.19
CA SER A 243 5.04 -21.00 -11.02
C SER A 243 6.16 -22.04 -11.00
N LYS A 244 6.14 -23.01 -11.92
CA LYS A 244 7.30 -23.87 -12.19
C LYS A 244 8.30 -23.01 -12.96
N GLY A 245 9.46 -22.74 -12.38
CA GLY A 245 10.56 -22.09 -13.10
C GLY A 245 10.95 -22.86 -14.36
N PRO A 246 11.69 -22.24 -15.31
CA PRO A 246 12.19 -22.96 -16.47
C PRO A 246 13.00 -24.18 -16.01
N ASP A 247 12.70 -25.35 -16.58
CA ASP A 247 13.52 -26.54 -16.38
C ASP A 247 14.91 -26.23 -17.01
N TRP A 248 15.92 -25.98 -16.18
CA TRP A 248 17.31 -25.82 -16.59
C TRP A 248 18.09 -27.12 -16.39
#